data_AF-A0A7J7NDS4-F1
#
_entry.id   AF-A0A7J7NDS4-F1
#
_cell.length_a   1.000
_cell.length_b   1.000
_cell.length_c   1.000
_cell.angle_alpha   90.00
_cell.angle_beta   90.00
_cell.angle_gamma   90.00
#
_symmetry.space_group_name_H-M   'P 1'
#
loop_
_entity.id
_entity.type
_entity.pdbx_description
1 polymer ?
#
loop_
_entity_poly.entity_id
_entity_poly.type
_entity_poly.pdbx_seq_one_letter_code
_entity_poly.pdbx_strand_id
1 'polypeptide(L)'
;MIDGYARIGNVFAAREFFKRISDWNLTSWNVMLALYMRSKYYGECLRLFDKMIGEGDVKPDEATLVKIGSASAKYWLPTTTVSFSFSPTIPLFDKMLKSTFKPIFTAIPKNRIIPTKSFLISNSLLQTTTPTVRQNASTNPNPTSAYIHLPFCRKRCHYCDFPIVALGSSSSSFLAAQNDHDDPRITSYIQLLCREIEAMKTNSNNTPPLETVFFGGGTPSLVPPKLVSLILENLKNKFGVWSNAEISIEMDPGTFDGEKMNGLLELGVNRVSLGVQAFQEELLRSCGRAHGIEEVYEAIEIIRSSGVENWSMDLISSLPHQTPEMWEESLRLAVKAQPVHVSVYDLQVEQGTKFGTLYKPGEFPLPSETRSAEFYKMASRSLFKAGYEHYEISSYCKKGYKCKHNLTYWDNKSYYAFGLGSASYLDGVRFSRPRKMKEYANYVQGLENGLVDHHSNSDIDSKDLALDILMLSLRTSTGLDVKSFKESFGTPLVVSLCKAFRPYVESGHVMLLDERRRAFCVDELTSMLSDEHGFEEVVAFIRLSDPEGFLLSNELIAIAFRVISP
;
A
#
# COMPACT_ATOMS: atom_id res chain seq x y z
N MET A 1 22.89 -11.73 -27.71
CA MET A 1 22.48 -10.48 -28.40
C MET A 1 21.44 -9.69 -27.60
N ILE A 2 20.36 -10.30 -27.11
CA ILE A 2 19.41 -9.65 -26.15
C ILE A 2 20.15 -9.07 -24.95
N ASP A 3 21.06 -9.84 -24.36
CA ASP A 3 21.89 -9.39 -23.25
C ASP A 3 22.71 -8.13 -23.58
N GLY A 4 23.14 -7.97 -24.84
CA GLY A 4 23.81 -6.75 -25.30
C GLY A 4 22.89 -5.52 -25.26
N TYR A 5 21.67 -5.64 -25.79
CA TYR A 5 20.65 -4.58 -25.70
C TYR A 5 20.18 -4.33 -24.27
N ALA A 6 20.08 -5.39 -23.47
CA ALA A 6 19.72 -5.31 -22.06
C ALA A 6 20.79 -4.55 -21.28
N ARG A 7 22.10 -4.82 -21.48
CA ARG A 7 23.18 -4.10 -20.77
C ARG A 7 23.13 -2.58 -21.02
N ILE A 8 22.87 -2.15 -22.25
CA ILE A 8 22.74 -0.72 -22.60
C ILE A 8 21.36 -0.11 -22.30
N GLY A 9 20.43 -0.90 -21.75
CA GLY A 9 19.12 -0.42 -21.31
C GLY A 9 18.12 -0.13 -22.44
N ASN A 10 18.37 -0.63 -23.66
CA ASN A 10 17.47 -0.41 -24.79
C ASN A 10 16.34 -1.45 -24.78
N VAL A 11 15.28 -1.15 -24.03
CA VAL A 11 14.11 -2.02 -23.83
C VAL A 11 13.41 -2.37 -25.15
N PHE A 12 13.26 -1.39 -26.05
CA PHE A 12 12.59 -1.60 -27.33
C PHE A 12 13.35 -2.59 -28.22
N ALA A 13 14.66 -2.38 -28.42
CA ALA A 13 15.48 -3.28 -29.24
C ALA A 13 15.60 -4.68 -28.63
N ALA A 14 15.71 -4.79 -27.30
CA ALA A 14 15.73 -6.07 -26.60
C ALA A 14 14.41 -6.84 -26.78
N ARG A 15 13.25 -6.15 -26.68
CA ARG A 15 11.92 -6.73 -26.88
C ARG A 15 11.71 -7.20 -28.32
N GLU A 16 12.08 -6.39 -29.31
CA GLU A 16 11.95 -6.76 -30.72
C GLU A 16 12.85 -7.94 -31.09
N PHE A 17 14.05 -8.01 -30.52
CA PHE A 17 14.91 -9.17 -30.69
C PHE A 17 14.33 -10.41 -29.98
N PHE A 18 13.82 -10.26 -28.75
CA PHE A 18 13.19 -11.36 -28.00
C PHE A 18 12.03 -12.01 -28.73
N LYS A 19 11.22 -11.24 -29.45
CA LYS A 19 10.12 -11.75 -30.29
C LYS A 19 10.58 -12.56 -31.51
N ARG A 20 11.83 -12.34 -31.98
CA ARG A 20 12.38 -12.96 -33.19
C ARG A 20 13.17 -14.24 -32.90
N ILE A 21 13.38 -14.58 -31.64
CA ILE A 21 14.02 -15.84 -31.25
C ILE A 21 13.01 -16.97 -31.44
N SER A 22 13.44 -18.07 -32.06
CA SER A 22 12.62 -19.27 -32.29
C SER A 22 12.56 -20.20 -31.08
N ASP A 23 13.62 -20.25 -30.26
CA ASP A 23 13.71 -21.08 -29.06
C ASP A 23 14.12 -20.24 -27.84
N TRP A 24 13.16 -19.98 -26.94
CA TRP A 24 13.48 -19.32 -25.67
C TRP A 24 14.05 -20.31 -24.68
N ASN A 25 15.09 -19.90 -23.95
CA ASN A 25 15.67 -20.68 -22.85
C ASN A 25 15.63 -19.86 -21.56
N LEU A 26 15.89 -20.51 -20.42
CA LEU A 26 15.83 -19.85 -19.11
C LEU A 26 16.65 -18.55 -19.05
N THR A 27 17.81 -18.53 -19.72
CA THR A 27 18.68 -17.35 -19.79
C THR A 27 18.04 -16.20 -20.56
N SER A 28 17.42 -16.44 -21.72
CA SER A 28 16.78 -15.38 -22.50
C SER A 28 15.57 -14.78 -21.79
N TRP A 29 14.78 -15.60 -21.10
CA TRP A 29 13.70 -15.15 -20.21
C TRP A 29 14.22 -14.29 -19.06
N ASN A 30 15.21 -14.80 -18.32
CA ASN A 30 15.77 -14.11 -17.16
C ASN A 30 16.41 -12.77 -17.52
N VAL A 31 17.05 -12.65 -18.69
CA VAL A 31 17.63 -11.38 -19.18
C VAL A 31 16.52 -10.36 -19.45
N MET A 32 15.42 -10.77 -20.07
CA MET A 32 14.30 -9.85 -20.34
C MET A 32 13.55 -9.46 -19.07
N LEU A 33 13.29 -10.40 -18.16
CA LEU A 33 12.70 -10.11 -16.86
C LEU A 33 13.57 -9.15 -16.05
N ALA A 34 14.89 -9.38 -16.02
CA ALA A 34 15.84 -8.46 -15.39
C ALA A 34 15.84 -7.06 -16.04
N LEU A 35 15.74 -6.99 -17.37
CA LEU A 35 15.66 -5.74 -18.10
C LEU A 35 14.38 -4.97 -17.75
N TYR A 36 13.23 -5.63 -17.72
CA TYR A 36 11.96 -5.02 -17.32
C TYR A 36 11.98 -4.58 -15.86
N MET A 37 12.53 -5.39 -14.95
CA MET A 37 12.73 -5.02 -13.55
C MET A 37 13.59 -3.77 -13.38
N ARG A 38 14.77 -3.75 -14.00
CA ARG A 38 15.71 -2.61 -13.91
C ARG A 38 15.15 -1.36 -14.58
N SER A 39 14.35 -1.53 -15.61
CA SER A 39 13.68 -0.45 -16.34
C SER A 39 12.31 -0.08 -15.74
N LYS A 40 11.94 -0.69 -14.61
CA LYS A 40 10.70 -0.45 -13.84
C LYS A 40 9.39 -0.70 -14.63
N TYR A 41 9.43 -1.56 -15.65
CA TYR A 41 8.24 -2.05 -16.36
C TYR A 41 7.68 -3.28 -15.64
N TYR A 42 7.24 -3.11 -14.39
CA TYR A 42 6.83 -4.23 -13.54
C TYR A 42 5.65 -5.02 -14.12
N GLY A 43 4.65 -4.35 -14.70
CA GLY A 43 3.54 -5.03 -15.37
C GLY A 43 3.95 -5.82 -16.61
N GLU A 44 4.90 -5.32 -17.40
CA GLU A 44 5.48 -6.09 -18.53
C GLU A 44 6.36 -7.25 -18.02
N CYS A 45 6.99 -7.10 -16.86
CA CYS A 45 7.73 -8.17 -16.20
C CYS A 45 6.82 -9.32 -15.78
N LEU A 46 5.67 -9.01 -15.17
CA LEU A 46 4.66 -10.00 -14.79
C LEU A 46 4.06 -10.68 -16.02
N ARG A 47 3.59 -9.90 -17.02
CA ARG A 47 3.09 -10.45 -18.30
C ARG A 47 4.08 -11.35 -19.02
N LEU A 48 5.37 -10.99 -18.99
CA LEU A 48 6.41 -11.80 -19.62
C LEU A 48 6.63 -13.11 -18.86
N PHE A 49 6.49 -13.11 -17.54
CA PHE A 49 6.54 -14.33 -16.75
C PHE A 49 5.34 -15.23 -16.99
N ASP A 50 4.13 -14.68 -17.09
CA ASP A 50 2.94 -15.48 -17.43
C ASP A 50 3.10 -16.14 -18.79
N LYS A 51 3.67 -15.41 -19.76
CA LYS A 51 4.03 -15.96 -21.06
C LYS A 51 5.04 -17.11 -20.94
N MET A 52 6.08 -16.95 -20.10
CA MET A 52 7.07 -18.01 -19.83
C MET A 52 6.43 -19.27 -19.27
N ILE A 53 5.47 -19.12 -18.33
CA ILE A 53 4.74 -20.25 -17.74
C ILE A 53 3.78 -20.90 -18.75
N GLY A 54 3.08 -20.08 -19.54
CA GLY A 54 2.08 -20.54 -20.52
C GLY A 54 2.67 -21.32 -21.69
N GLU A 55 3.93 -21.07 -22.08
CA GLU A 55 4.61 -21.83 -23.14
C GLU A 55 5.09 -23.21 -22.66
N GLY A 56 5.18 -23.47 -21.36
CA GLY A 56 5.40 -24.82 -20.78
C GLY A 56 6.80 -25.43 -20.97
N ASP A 57 7.63 -24.90 -21.88
CA ASP A 57 8.93 -25.47 -22.25
C ASP A 57 10.08 -25.09 -21.31
N VAL A 58 9.92 -24.02 -20.50
CA VAL A 58 10.98 -23.51 -19.62
C VAL A 58 10.45 -23.30 -18.20
N LYS A 59 10.99 -24.05 -17.24
CA LYS A 59 10.64 -23.90 -15.82
C LYS A 59 11.39 -22.71 -15.19
N PRO A 60 10.72 -21.88 -14.38
CA PRO A 60 11.36 -20.78 -13.68
C PRO A 60 12.32 -21.27 -12.59
N ASP A 61 13.43 -20.57 -12.44
CA ASP A 61 14.39 -20.79 -11.35
C ASP A 61 14.17 -19.81 -10.19
N GLU A 62 14.90 -20.00 -9.10
CA GLU A 62 14.83 -19.13 -7.92
C GLU A 62 15.08 -17.65 -8.28
N ALA A 63 16.04 -17.40 -9.17
CA ALA A 63 16.32 -16.04 -9.65
C ALA A 63 15.14 -15.44 -10.42
N THR A 64 14.38 -16.25 -11.16
CA THR A 64 13.13 -15.84 -11.82
C THR A 64 12.10 -15.45 -10.76
N LEU A 65 11.82 -16.34 -9.81
CA LEU A 65 10.78 -16.14 -8.79
C LEU A 65 11.06 -14.91 -7.91
N VAL A 66 12.31 -14.65 -7.53
CA VAL A 66 12.70 -13.45 -6.77
C VAL A 66 12.38 -12.17 -7.55
N LYS A 67 12.62 -12.15 -8.87
CA LYS A 67 12.29 -11.00 -9.72
C LYS A 67 10.78 -10.80 -9.80
N ILE A 68 9.99 -11.87 -9.86
CA ILE A 68 8.53 -11.79 -9.94
C ILE A 68 7.91 -11.37 -8.63
N GLY A 69 8.35 -11.90 -7.48
CA GLY A 69 7.91 -11.41 -6.17
C GLY A 69 8.18 -9.92 -5.98
N SER A 70 9.37 -9.48 -6.42
CA SER A 70 9.74 -8.06 -6.41
C SER A 70 8.94 -7.22 -7.41
N ALA A 71 8.69 -7.73 -8.62
CA ALA A 71 7.87 -7.06 -9.64
C ALA A 71 6.44 -6.89 -9.15
N SER A 72 5.88 -7.95 -8.55
CA SER A 72 4.55 -7.97 -7.95
C SER A 72 4.45 -6.90 -6.87
N ALA A 73 5.31 -6.93 -5.85
CA ALA A 73 5.28 -5.91 -4.80
C ALA A 73 5.37 -4.46 -5.35
N LYS A 74 6.22 -4.22 -6.36
CA LYS A 74 6.42 -2.89 -6.96
C LYS A 74 5.34 -2.48 -7.97
N TYR A 75 4.63 -3.44 -8.55
CA TYR A 75 3.48 -3.18 -9.40
C TYR A 75 2.22 -2.89 -8.58
N TRP A 76 2.09 -3.53 -7.40
CA TRP A 76 0.85 -3.50 -6.63
C TRP A 76 0.77 -2.44 -5.51
N LEU A 77 1.83 -1.64 -5.25
CA LEU A 77 1.81 -0.57 -4.24
C LEU A 77 1.69 0.84 -4.88
N PRO A 78 0.82 1.73 -4.37
CA PRO A 78 0.77 3.12 -4.80
C PRO A 78 2.00 3.91 -4.32
N THR A 79 2.35 4.95 -5.09
CA THR A 79 3.42 5.93 -4.81
C THR A 79 3.12 6.88 -3.63
N THR A 80 2.21 6.51 -2.74
CA THR A 80 1.91 7.20 -1.47
C THR A 80 2.40 6.42 -0.26
N THR A 81 2.51 5.10 -0.39
CA THR A 81 3.17 4.24 0.58
C THR A 81 4.63 4.11 0.18
N VAL A 82 5.55 4.36 1.11
CA VAL A 82 6.94 3.91 1.01
C VAL A 82 6.91 2.47 0.47
N SER A 83 7.52 2.25 -0.68
CA SER A 83 7.45 0.98 -1.40
C SER A 83 7.99 -0.14 -0.50
N PHE A 84 7.20 -1.22 -0.37
CA PHE A 84 7.65 -2.47 0.23
C PHE A 84 8.26 -3.31 -0.89
N SER A 85 9.54 -3.64 -0.77
CA SER A 85 10.15 -4.65 -1.62
C SER A 85 10.84 -5.73 -0.81
N PHE A 86 10.64 -6.97 -1.24
CA PHE A 86 11.18 -8.18 -0.65
C PHE A 86 12.71 -8.11 -0.59
N SER A 87 13.30 -8.27 0.60
CA SER A 87 14.72 -8.61 0.75
C SER A 87 14.88 -10.12 0.59
N PRO A 88 15.61 -10.64 -0.42
CA PRO A 88 15.93 -12.05 -0.52
C PRO A 88 17.20 -12.30 0.29
N THR A 89 17.05 -12.62 1.57
CA THR A 89 18.12 -13.23 2.36
C THR A 89 17.59 -14.51 2.98
N ILE A 90 17.84 -15.62 2.28
CA ILE A 90 17.84 -16.96 2.85
C ILE A 90 19.25 -17.19 3.40
N PRO A 91 19.48 -17.22 4.72
CA PRO A 91 20.57 -18.03 5.24
C PRO A 91 20.07 -19.48 5.34
N LEU A 92 20.88 -20.40 4.83
CA LEU A 92 20.72 -21.83 4.94
C LEU A 92 20.24 -22.24 6.36
N PHE A 93 18.97 -22.66 6.45
CA PHE A 93 18.45 -23.39 7.61
C PHE A 93 18.38 -24.88 7.26
N ASP A 94 19.54 -25.49 7.08
CA ASP A 94 19.69 -26.95 7.12
C ASP A 94 20.86 -27.29 8.05
N LYS A 95 20.62 -27.11 9.36
CA LYS A 95 21.33 -27.71 10.53
C LYS A 95 20.97 -26.99 11.83
N MET A 96 19.69 -26.97 12.24
CA MET A 96 19.38 -26.73 13.66
C MET A 96 18.02 -27.25 14.11
N LEU A 97 17.65 -28.48 13.70
CA LEU A 97 16.58 -29.25 14.36
C LEU A 97 17.09 -30.66 14.68
N LYS A 98 18.00 -30.73 15.65
CA LYS A 98 18.24 -31.93 16.46
C LYS A 98 18.38 -31.52 17.92
N SER A 99 17.26 -31.30 18.59
CA SER A 99 17.14 -31.49 20.04
C SER A 99 15.65 -31.42 20.42
N THR A 100 14.99 -32.58 20.47
CA THR A 100 14.54 -33.24 21.72
C THR A 100 13.23 -32.69 22.28
N PHE A 101 12.09 -33.06 21.68
CA PHE A 101 10.86 -33.34 22.43
C PHE A 101 10.06 -34.43 21.67
N LYS A 102 10.12 -35.67 22.17
CA LYS A 102 9.27 -36.78 21.73
C LYS A 102 8.03 -36.81 22.64
N PRO A 103 6.80 -36.75 22.10
CA PRO A 103 5.62 -37.19 22.84
C PRO A 103 5.52 -38.72 22.77
N ILE A 104 5.26 -39.34 23.92
CA ILE A 104 4.98 -40.76 24.08
C ILE A 104 3.53 -41.00 23.62
N PHE A 105 3.34 -41.83 22.58
CA PHE A 105 2.03 -42.36 22.21
C PHE A 105 1.65 -43.51 23.14
N THR A 106 0.44 -43.47 23.69
CA THR A 106 -0.28 -44.65 24.20
C THR A 106 -1.56 -44.85 23.39
N ALA A 107 -1.87 -46.12 23.16
CA ALA A 107 -2.72 -46.62 22.08
C ALA A 107 -4.04 -47.24 22.59
N ILE A 108 -4.96 -47.51 21.63
CA ILE A 108 -6.06 -48.53 21.61
C ILE A 108 -7.43 -48.07 22.20
N PRO A 109 -8.63 -48.56 21.75
CA PRO A 109 -9.05 -49.34 20.55
C PRO A 109 -10.23 -48.76 19.71
N LYS A 110 -10.46 -49.47 18.60
CA LYS A 110 -11.56 -49.46 17.61
C LYS A 110 -13.00 -49.73 18.13
N ASN A 111 -13.95 -49.26 17.30
CA ASN A 111 -15.25 -49.85 16.89
C ASN A 111 -16.52 -49.09 17.32
N ARG A 112 -17.27 -48.56 16.33
CA ARG A 112 -18.56 -49.12 15.90
C ARG A 112 -19.08 -48.44 14.62
N ILE A 113 -19.63 -49.27 13.74
CA ILE A 113 -20.29 -48.95 12.46
C ILE A 113 -21.82 -48.96 12.71
N ILE A 114 -22.58 -48.36 11.78
CA ILE A 114 -23.99 -48.63 11.36
C ILE A 114 -25.01 -47.54 11.81
N PRO A 115 -26.03 -47.11 11.02
CA PRO A 115 -26.13 -46.93 9.55
C PRO A 115 -26.76 -45.58 9.12
N THR A 116 -26.72 -45.37 7.81
CA THR A 116 -27.42 -44.39 6.98
C THR A 116 -28.95 -44.36 7.16
N LYS A 117 -29.53 -43.15 7.14
CA LYS A 117 -30.91 -42.92 6.67
C LYS A 117 -30.96 -41.67 5.78
N SER A 118 -31.26 -41.95 4.51
CA SER A 118 -31.76 -41.03 3.50
C SER A 118 -33.05 -40.36 3.97
N PHE A 119 -33.17 -39.04 3.84
CA PHE A 119 -34.47 -38.40 3.70
C PHE A 119 -34.45 -37.34 2.60
N LEU A 120 -35.57 -37.37 1.89
CA LEU A 120 -35.85 -36.76 0.62
C LEU A 120 -36.05 -35.25 0.72
N ILE A 121 -35.67 -34.61 -0.38
CA ILE A 121 -35.84 -33.22 -0.76
C ILE A 121 -37.32 -32.81 -0.60
N SER A 122 -37.55 -31.67 0.04
CA SER A 122 -38.76 -30.88 -0.17
C SER A 122 -38.36 -29.45 -0.54
N ASN A 123 -38.69 -29.09 -1.78
CA ASN A 123 -38.58 -27.73 -2.29
C ASN A 123 -39.64 -26.86 -1.61
N SER A 124 -39.22 -25.80 -0.93
CA SER A 124 -40.09 -24.66 -0.66
C SER A 124 -39.35 -23.37 -1.02
N LEU A 125 -39.88 -22.72 -2.05
CA LEU A 125 -39.57 -21.34 -2.42
C LEU A 125 -40.09 -20.43 -1.32
N LEU A 126 -39.19 -19.83 -0.55
CA LEU A 126 -39.49 -18.66 0.27
C LEU A 126 -38.43 -17.59 -0.01
N GLN A 127 -38.93 -16.46 -0.48
CA GLN A 127 -38.21 -15.25 -0.86
C GLN A 127 -37.29 -14.79 0.27
N THR A 128 -35.98 -14.87 0.04
CA THR A 128 -34.98 -14.23 0.88
C THR A 128 -34.80 -12.79 0.43
N THR A 129 -35.24 -11.85 1.25
CA THR A 129 -34.71 -10.49 1.23
C THR A 129 -33.23 -10.56 1.59
N THR A 130 -32.36 -10.27 0.63
CA THR A 130 -30.90 -10.29 0.79
C THR A 130 -30.45 -9.19 1.75
N PRO A 131 -29.77 -9.51 2.87
CA PRO A 131 -29.03 -8.51 3.62
C PRO A 131 -27.76 -8.15 2.86
N THR A 132 -27.52 -6.85 2.71
CA THR A 132 -26.35 -6.26 2.07
C THR A 132 -25.10 -6.55 2.92
N VAL A 133 -24.23 -7.43 2.45
CA VAL A 133 -22.88 -7.62 3.01
C VAL A 133 -21.89 -7.56 1.85
N ARG A 134 -21.17 -6.44 1.75
CA ARG A 134 -20.01 -6.24 0.87
C ARG A 134 -18.91 -5.72 1.76
N GLN A 135 -17.75 -6.37 1.86
CA GLN A 135 -16.58 -5.60 2.30
C GLN A 135 -15.19 -6.00 1.83
N ASN A 136 -14.98 -7.09 1.08
CA ASN A 136 -13.61 -7.40 0.61
C ASN A 136 -13.43 -7.47 -0.91
N ALA A 137 -14.50 -7.38 -1.70
CA ALA A 137 -14.44 -7.17 -3.14
C ALA A 137 -15.61 -6.29 -3.54
N SER A 138 -15.40 -4.97 -3.57
CA SER A 138 -16.35 -4.08 -4.21
C SER A 138 -16.01 -4.04 -5.69
N THR A 139 -16.67 -4.86 -6.50
CA THR A 139 -16.77 -4.68 -7.96
C THR A 139 -17.61 -3.44 -8.33
N ASN A 140 -17.75 -2.46 -7.42
CA ASN A 140 -18.47 -1.24 -7.71
C ASN A 140 -17.64 -0.48 -8.77
N PRO A 141 -18.13 -0.42 -10.02
CA PRO A 141 -17.30 0.01 -11.13
C PRO A 141 -17.01 1.52 -11.10
N ASN A 142 -17.66 2.24 -10.18
CA ASN A 142 -17.60 3.68 -10.11
C ASN A 142 -16.85 4.13 -8.84
N PRO A 143 -15.62 4.65 -8.98
CA PRO A 143 -14.81 5.11 -7.85
C PRO A 143 -15.43 6.32 -7.15
N THR A 144 -15.27 6.38 -5.82
CA THR A 144 -15.65 7.53 -4.98
C THR A 144 -14.43 8.20 -4.33
N SER A 145 -13.22 7.90 -4.79
CA SER A 145 -11.98 8.44 -4.21
C SER A 145 -11.03 8.91 -5.30
N ALA A 146 -10.38 10.06 -5.08
CA ALA A 146 -9.39 10.62 -5.99
C ALA A 146 -8.07 10.96 -5.28
N TYR A 147 -6.96 10.41 -5.75
CA TYR A 147 -5.61 10.80 -5.34
C TYR A 147 -5.02 11.80 -6.33
N ILE A 148 -4.43 12.88 -5.84
CA ILE A 148 -3.81 13.92 -6.65
C ILE A 148 -2.33 14.00 -6.30
N HIS A 149 -1.49 13.62 -7.25
CA HIS A 149 -0.04 13.68 -7.08
C HIS A 149 0.49 15.09 -7.39
N LEU A 150 1.06 15.76 -6.39
CA LEU A 150 1.72 17.06 -6.51
C LEU A 150 3.22 16.88 -6.27
N PRO A 151 4.05 16.80 -7.32
CA PRO A 151 5.41 16.26 -7.23
C PRO A 151 6.44 17.25 -6.67
N PHE A 152 6.05 18.41 -6.16
CA PHE A 152 7.01 19.47 -5.81
C PHE A 152 7.67 19.23 -4.47
N CYS A 153 8.98 19.40 -4.38
CA CYS A 153 9.70 19.41 -3.10
C CYS A 153 10.79 20.50 -3.13
N ARG A 154 11.17 21.05 -1.97
CA ARG A 154 12.36 21.93 -1.89
C ARG A 154 13.63 21.19 -2.32
N LYS A 155 13.80 19.95 -1.84
CA LYS A 155 14.86 19.00 -2.23
C LYS A 155 14.38 17.57 -2.03
N ARG A 156 15.08 16.60 -2.64
CA ARG A 156 14.78 15.17 -2.49
C ARG A 156 15.31 14.63 -1.15
N CYS A 157 14.43 14.06 -0.33
CA CYS A 157 14.81 13.31 0.86
C CYS A 157 15.59 12.05 0.46
N HIS A 158 16.54 11.63 1.28
CA HIS A 158 17.50 10.58 0.91
C HIS A 158 16.88 9.18 0.81
N TYR A 159 15.76 8.94 1.50
CA TYR A 159 14.94 7.73 1.42
C TYR A 159 13.85 7.78 0.33
N CYS A 160 13.57 8.94 -0.27
CA CYS A 160 12.39 9.13 -1.11
C CYS A 160 12.57 8.55 -2.52
N ASP A 161 11.71 7.60 -2.88
CA ASP A 161 11.65 6.99 -4.21
C ASP A 161 10.62 7.65 -5.13
N PHE A 162 9.80 8.59 -4.63
CA PHE A 162 8.73 9.24 -5.40
C PHE A 162 9.26 10.07 -6.59
N PRO A 163 8.44 10.19 -7.66
CA PRO A 163 8.72 11.09 -8.76
C PRO A 163 8.50 12.54 -8.30
N ILE A 164 9.58 13.27 -8.02
CA ILE A 164 9.51 14.66 -7.57
C ILE A 164 10.18 15.64 -8.54
N VAL A 165 9.74 16.89 -8.47
CA VAL A 165 10.30 18.08 -9.09
C VAL A 165 10.91 18.92 -7.96
N ALA A 166 12.24 18.98 -7.91
CA ALA A 166 12.92 19.80 -6.91
C ALA A 166 12.85 21.28 -7.30
N LEU A 167 12.24 22.10 -6.45
CA LEU A 167 12.12 23.54 -6.66
C LEU A 167 13.40 24.30 -6.30
N GLY A 168 14.16 23.78 -5.32
CA GLY A 168 15.31 24.44 -4.71
C GLY A 168 14.94 25.14 -3.40
N SER A 169 15.90 25.27 -2.48
CA SER A 169 15.69 25.96 -1.19
C SER A 169 15.63 27.49 -1.33
N SER A 170 16.14 28.03 -2.44
CA SER A 170 16.11 29.48 -2.75
C SER A 170 14.77 29.94 -3.31
N SER A 171 13.84 29.02 -3.60
CA SER A 171 12.42 29.30 -3.84
C SER A 171 11.73 29.58 -2.51
N SER A 172 12.35 30.41 -1.67
CA SER A 172 11.72 30.96 -0.50
C SER A 172 10.60 31.89 -0.97
N SER A 173 9.48 31.80 -0.26
CA SER A 173 8.37 32.75 -0.29
C SER A 173 8.82 34.22 -0.32
N PHE A 174 10.03 34.54 0.15
CA PHE A 174 10.61 35.88 0.09
C PHE A 174 10.81 36.45 -1.33
N LEU A 175 11.22 35.67 -2.32
CA LEU A 175 11.39 36.16 -3.70
C LEU A 175 10.11 36.06 -4.55
N ALA A 176 9.22 35.11 -4.21
CA ALA A 176 7.89 34.99 -4.81
C ALA A 176 6.91 36.03 -4.24
N ALA A 177 7.11 36.55 -3.03
CA ALA A 177 6.34 37.67 -2.50
C ALA A 177 6.69 39.00 -3.19
N GLN A 178 7.86 39.11 -3.85
CA GLN A 178 8.25 40.31 -4.60
C GLN A 178 7.84 40.28 -6.07
N ASN A 179 7.62 39.11 -6.65
CA ASN A 179 7.15 38.96 -8.02
C ASN A 179 5.80 38.26 -7.93
N ASP A 180 4.70 38.95 -8.27
CA ASP A 180 3.29 38.55 -8.16
C ASP A 180 2.88 37.31 -9.01
N HIS A 181 3.80 36.37 -9.19
CA HIS A 181 3.72 35.22 -10.07
C HIS A 181 4.18 33.96 -9.34
N ASP A 182 3.35 32.92 -9.38
CA ASP A 182 3.71 31.62 -8.84
C ASP A 182 4.84 30.99 -9.66
N ASP A 183 5.52 30.00 -9.07
CA ASP A 183 6.56 29.25 -9.77
C ASP A 183 6.00 28.62 -11.06
N PRO A 184 6.58 28.95 -12.24
CA PRO A 184 6.04 28.50 -13.52
C PRO A 184 6.03 26.97 -13.66
N ARG A 185 6.88 26.26 -12.91
CA ARG A 185 6.89 24.79 -12.88
C ARG A 185 5.64 24.25 -12.19
N ILE A 186 5.14 24.95 -11.16
CA ILE A 186 3.91 24.58 -10.47
C ILE A 186 2.71 24.87 -11.38
N THR A 187 2.59 26.09 -11.90
CA THR A 187 1.44 26.49 -12.73
C THR A 187 1.31 25.64 -13.99
N SER A 188 2.40 25.41 -14.73
CA SER A 188 2.39 24.57 -15.94
C SER A 188 1.96 23.12 -15.65
N TYR A 189 2.38 22.58 -14.50
CA TYR A 189 2.01 21.23 -14.10
C TYR A 189 0.55 21.15 -13.69
N ILE A 190 0.03 22.13 -12.93
CA ILE A 190 -1.39 22.16 -12.55
C ILE A 190 -2.29 22.27 -13.78
N GLN A 191 -1.90 23.06 -14.79
CA GLN A 191 -2.62 23.11 -16.07
C GLN A 191 -2.63 21.74 -16.77
N LEU A 192 -1.48 21.04 -16.78
CA LEU A 192 -1.39 19.69 -17.35
C LEU A 192 -2.24 18.67 -16.57
N LEU A 193 -2.27 18.79 -15.25
CA LEU A 193 -3.08 17.95 -14.35
C LEU A 193 -4.58 18.17 -14.57
N CYS A 194 -5.04 19.43 -14.69
CA CYS A 194 -6.44 19.73 -14.99
C CYS A 194 -6.86 19.14 -16.34
N ARG A 195 -6.00 19.25 -17.37
CA ARG A 195 -6.23 18.60 -18.67
C ARG A 195 -6.38 17.09 -18.56
N GLU A 196 -5.57 16.44 -17.71
CA GLU A 196 -5.72 15.00 -17.44
C GLU A 196 -7.09 14.67 -16.81
N ILE A 197 -7.50 15.46 -15.81
CA ILE A 197 -8.79 15.30 -15.12
C ILE A 197 -9.95 15.43 -16.12
N GLU A 198 -9.92 16.48 -16.95
CA GLU A 198 -10.94 16.74 -17.97
C GLU A 198 -11.00 15.62 -19.01
N ALA A 199 -9.84 15.11 -19.45
CA ALA A 199 -9.74 14.06 -20.47
C ALA A 199 -10.11 12.65 -19.94
N MET A 200 -10.15 12.44 -18.62
CA MET A 200 -10.47 11.13 -18.05
C MET A 200 -11.87 10.66 -18.47
N LYS A 201 -11.98 9.43 -18.98
CA LYS A 201 -13.29 8.87 -19.34
C LYS A 201 -14.06 8.50 -18.07
N THR A 202 -15.34 8.84 -18.04
CA THR A 202 -16.29 8.48 -16.99
C THR A 202 -17.43 7.70 -17.59
N ASN A 203 -17.94 6.69 -16.87
CA ASN A 203 -19.16 6.01 -17.26
C ASN A 203 -20.34 6.99 -17.10
N SER A 204 -20.77 7.58 -18.23
CA SER A 204 -21.48 8.86 -18.34
C SER A 204 -22.89 8.91 -17.75
N ASN A 205 -23.43 7.79 -17.24
CA ASN A 205 -24.82 7.76 -16.75
C ASN A 205 -24.96 7.53 -15.24
N ASN A 206 -23.89 7.31 -14.45
CA ASN A 206 -24.07 7.06 -13.01
C ASN A 206 -22.80 7.17 -12.13
N THR A 207 -21.85 8.07 -12.44
CA THR A 207 -20.65 8.24 -11.58
C THR A 207 -21.06 8.92 -10.27
N PRO A 208 -20.90 8.29 -9.09
CA PRO A 208 -21.19 8.90 -7.80
C PRO A 208 -20.15 10.01 -7.50
N PRO A 209 -20.52 11.00 -6.68
CA PRO A 209 -19.57 12.05 -6.28
C PRO A 209 -18.41 11.47 -5.49
N LEU A 210 -17.26 12.14 -5.57
CA LEU A 210 -16.09 11.78 -4.76
C LEU A 210 -16.39 12.00 -3.27
N GLU A 211 -16.22 10.96 -2.47
CA GLU A 211 -16.28 10.97 -1.01
C GLU A 211 -14.91 11.30 -0.39
N THR A 212 -13.82 11.12 -1.14
CA THR A 212 -12.48 11.50 -0.70
C THR A 212 -11.65 12.13 -1.82
N VAL A 213 -10.87 13.16 -1.47
CA VAL A 213 -9.83 13.74 -2.31
C VAL A 213 -8.55 13.83 -1.48
N PHE A 214 -7.45 13.28 -1.98
CA PHE A 214 -6.19 13.26 -1.25
C PHE A 214 -5.07 13.88 -2.08
N PHE A 215 -4.56 15.02 -1.63
CA PHE A 215 -3.39 15.66 -2.21
C PHE A 215 -2.13 15.12 -1.53
N GLY A 216 -1.28 14.43 -2.29
CA GLY A 216 -0.03 13.89 -1.77
C GLY A 216 1.10 13.92 -2.80
N GLY A 217 2.18 13.18 -2.53
CA GLY A 217 3.24 12.91 -3.49
C GLY A 217 4.57 13.52 -3.09
N GLY A 218 4.86 14.73 -3.56
CA GLY A 218 6.01 15.50 -3.09
C GLY A 218 5.66 16.25 -1.81
N THR A 219 5.32 17.52 -1.95
CA THR A 219 4.97 18.41 -0.86
C THR A 219 3.82 19.32 -1.33
N PRO A 220 2.57 18.83 -1.27
CA PRO A 220 1.39 19.58 -1.68
C PRO A 220 1.28 20.98 -1.07
N SER A 221 1.73 21.18 0.17
CA SER A 221 1.75 22.49 0.85
C SER A 221 2.63 23.55 0.17
N LEU A 222 3.50 23.19 -0.80
CA LEU A 222 4.19 24.15 -1.65
C LEU A 222 3.27 24.78 -2.72
N VAL A 223 2.13 24.17 -3.02
CA VAL A 223 1.17 24.66 -4.00
C VAL A 223 0.29 25.76 -3.36
N PRO A 224 0.20 26.95 -3.96
CA PRO A 224 -0.67 28.02 -3.47
C PRO A 224 -2.15 27.61 -3.44
N PRO A 225 -2.96 28.06 -2.46
CA PRO A 225 -4.38 27.71 -2.34
C PRO A 225 -5.17 27.95 -3.62
N LYS A 226 -4.94 29.08 -4.32
CA LYS A 226 -5.59 29.36 -5.61
C LYS A 226 -5.39 28.28 -6.67
N LEU A 227 -4.23 27.62 -6.72
CA LEU A 227 -3.97 26.52 -7.65
C LEU A 227 -4.59 25.21 -7.17
N VAL A 228 -4.70 25.00 -5.86
CA VAL A 228 -5.48 23.88 -5.29
C VAL A 228 -6.97 24.03 -5.63
N SER A 229 -7.52 25.25 -5.57
CA SER A 229 -8.90 25.57 -5.98
C SER A 229 -9.19 25.11 -7.41
N LEU A 230 -8.29 25.43 -8.35
CA LEU A 230 -8.44 25.03 -9.75
C LEU A 230 -8.57 23.50 -9.90
N ILE A 231 -7.80 22.73 -9.14
CA ILE A 231 -7.88 21.26 -9.17
C ILE A 231 -9.23 20.79 -8.61
N LEU A 232 -9.64 21.32 -7.46
CA LEU A 232 -10.90 20.97 -6.82
C LEU A 232 -12.11 21.32 -7.69
N GLU A 233 -12.09 22.47 -8.36
CA GLU A 233 -13.12 22.88 -9.32
C GLU A 233 -13.19 21.91 -10.50
N ASN A 234 -12.04 21.51 -11.05
CA ASN A 234 -11.97 20.51 -12.13
C ASN A 234 -12.53 19.15 -11.69
N LEU A 235 -12.16 18.67 -10.51
CA LEU A 235 -12.70 17.43 -9.94
C LEU A 235 -14.21 17.52 -9.71
N LYS A 236 -14.68 18.64 -9.16
CA LYS A 236 -16.11 18.89 -8.91
C LYS A 236 -16.91 18.92 -10.20
N ASN A 237 -16.41 19.58 -11.24
CA ASN A 237 -17.07 19.64 -12.53
C ASN A 237 -17.09 18.28 -13.23
N LYS A 238 -16.03 17.49 -13.07
CA LYS A 238 -15.87 16.20 -13.75
C LYS A 238 -16.59 15.04 -13.07
N PHE A 239 -16.45 14.92 -11.75
CA PHE A 239 -16.89 13.77 -10.97
C PHE A 239 -17.96 14.13 -9.93
N GLY A 240 -18.11 15.42 -9.59
CA GLY A 240 -18.77 15.83 -8.37
C GLY A 240 -17.91 15.53 -7.14
N VAL A 241 -18.09 16.33 -6.08
CA VAL A 241 -17.47 16.10 -4.78
C VAL A 241 -18.58 16.18 -3.73
N TRP A 242 -18.66 15.18 -2.87
CA TRP A 242 -19.66 15.13 -1.82
C TRP A 242 -19.42 16.26 -0.81
N SER A 243 -20.50 16.87 -0.30
CA SER A 243 -20.38 18.04 0.59
C SER A 243 -19.61 17.75 1.89
N ASN A 244 -19.61 16.49 2.31
CA ASN A 244 -18.93 16.01 3.52
C ASN A 244 -17.72 15.12 3.16
N ALA A 245 -17.17 15.29 1.95
CA ALA A 245 -16.00 14.54 1.52
C ALA A 245 -14.80 14.79 2.45
N GLU A 246 -13.98 13.76 2.65
CA GLU A 246 -12.68 13.94 3.30
C GLU A 246 -11.70 14.51 2.26
N ILE A 247 -11.28 15.77 2.46
CA ILE A 247 -10.29 16.43 1.61
C ILE A 247 -8.99 16.54 2.42
N SER A 248 -8.05 15.67 2.09
CA SER A 248 -6.77 15.51 2.76
C SER A 248 -5.64 16.21 2.01
N ILE A 249 -4.71 16.83 2.72
CA ILE A 249 -3.47 17.36 2.15
C ILE A 249 -2.24 16.99 2.98
N GLU A 250 -1.20 16.49 2.31
CA GLU A 250 0.13 16.30 2.93
C GLU A 250 0.87 17.64 3.02
N MET A 251 1.49 17.89 4.16
CA MET A 251 2.20 19.13 4.46
C MET A 251 3.57 18.85 5.04
N ASP A 252 4.55 19.66 4.64
CA ASP A 252 5.92 19.62 5.18
C ASP A 252 6.19 20.84 6.07
N PRO A 253 6.81 20.67 7.25
CA PRO A 253 7.26 21.79 8.06
C PRO A 253 8.02 22.86 7.26
N GLY A 254 7.73 24.12 7.56
CA GLY A 254 8.36 25.29 6.91
C GLY A 254 7.85 25.60 5.51
N THR A 255 6.81 24.94 4.99
CA THR A 255 6.27 25.20 3.64
C THR A 255 4.92 25.92 3.62
N PHE A 256 4.35 26.20 4.78
CA PHE A 256 3.07 26.89 4.96
C PHE A 256 3.13 27.79 6.20
N ASP A 257 2.27 28.81 6.21
CA ASP A 257 2.00 29.72 7.32
C ASP A 257 0.50 29.69 7.66
N GLY A 258 0.08 30.51 8.61
CA GLY A 258 -1.32 30.61 9.01
C GLY A 258 -2.26 31.08 7.88
N GLU A 259 -1.81 32.00 7.03
CA GLU A 259 -2.60 32.49 5.89
C GLU A 259 -2.85 31.36 4.87
N LYS A 260 -1.80 30.63 4.48
CA LYS A 260 -1.93 29.50 3.58
C LYS A 260 -2.80 28.40 4.18
N MET A 261 -2.63 28.09 5.47
CA MET A 261 -3.47 27.12 6.16
C MET A 261 -4.95 27.51 6.08
N ASN A 262 -5.29 28.76 6.44
CA ASN A 262 -6.66 29.25 6.35
C ASN A 262 -7.22 29.19 4.93
N GLY A 263 -6.44 29.62 3.95
CA GLY A 263 -6.83 29.54 2.54
C GLY A 263 -7.10 28.10 2.07
N LEU A 264 -6.39 27.09 2.59
CA LEU A 264 -6.68 25.68 2.30
C LEU A 264 -7.97 25.21 2.99
N LEU A 265 -8.20 25.61 4.25
CA LEU A 265 -9.41 25.28 4.99
C LEU A 265 -10.67 25.87 4.32
N GLU A 266 -10.58 27.10 3.82
CA GLU A 266 -11.66 27.77 3.08
C GLU A 266 -12.04 27.02 1.79
N LEU A 267 -11.10 26.30 1.18
CA LEU A 267 -11.35 25.44 0.02
C LEU A 267 -12.00 24.09 0.38
N GLY A 268 -12.23 23.83 1.67
CA GLY A 268 -12.83 22.60 2.18
C GLY A 268 -11.83 21.53 2.57
N VAL A 269 -10.52 21.82 2.57
CA VAL A 269 -9.53 20.92 3.19
C VAL A 269 -9.91 20.73 4.66
N ASN A 270 -10.12 19.49 5.06
CA ASN A 270 -10.58 19.15 6.39
C ASN A 270 -9.74 18.05 7.04
N ARG A 271 -8.68 17.58 6.36
CA ARG A 271 -7.65 16.71 6.94
C ARG A 271 -6.25 17.12 6.52
N VAL A 272 -5.31 17.14 7.46
CA VAL A 272 -3.89 17.47 7.22
C VAL A 272 -2.98 16.31 7.63
N SER A 273 -1.96 15.98 6.84
CA SER A 273 -0.90 15.02 7.22
C SER A 273 0.44 15.72 7.30
N LEU A 274 1.01 15.85 8.50
CA LEU A 274 2.27 16.56 8.73
C LEU A 274 3.47 15.60 8.74
N GLY A 275 4.36 15.74 7.77
CA GLY A 275 5.58 14.95 7.64
C GLY A 275 6.69 15.34 8.61
N VAL A 276 6.60 14.95 9.89
CA VAL A 276 7.63 15.27 10.92
C VAL A 276 8.85 14.36 10.82
N GLN A 277 8.64 13.07 10.59
CA GLN A 277 9.65 12.01 10.49
C GLN A 277 10.38 11.70 11.80
N ALA A 278 11.01 12.70 12.44
CA ALA A 278 11.73 12.55 13.70
C ALA A 278 11.78 13.88 14.48
N PHE A 279 12.00 13.79 15.79
CA PHE A 279 12.18 14.97 16.66
C PHE A 279 13.66 15.27 16.97
N GLN A 280 14.59 14.74 16.16
CA GLN A 280 16.02 14.94 16.31
C GLN A 280 16.62 15.61 15.07
N GLU A 281 17.27 16.76 15.26
CA GLU A 281 17.89 17.56 14.19
C GLU A 281 18.89 16.73 13.34
N GLU A 282 19.66 15.86 13.99
CA GLU A 282 20.63 14.99 13.32
C GLU A 282 19.97 13.95 12.41
N LEU A 283 18.83 13.39 12.83
CA LEU A 283 18.06 12.44 12.02
C LEU A 283 17.38 13.14 10.84
N LEU A 284 16.80 14.32 11.04
CA LEU A 284 16.24 15.11 9.94
C LEU A 284 17.31 15.45 8.89
N ARG A 285 18.51 15.82 9.34
CA ARG A 285 19.65 16.08 8.48
C ARG A 285 20.11 14.83 7.72
N SER A 286 20.21 13.68 8.40
CA SER A 286 20.62 12.41 7.77
C SER A 286 19.61 11.94 6.72
N CYS A 287 18.32 12.17 6.97
CA CYS A 287 17.22 11.97 6.02
C CYS A 287 17.25 12.94 4.82
N GLY A 288 18.06 14.00 4.88
CA GLY A 288 18.07 15.06 3.87
C GLY A 288 16.77 15.87 3.86
N ARG A 289 16.15 16.10 5.02
CA ARG A 289 14.97 16.98 5.16
C ARG A 289 15.34 18.44 4.92
N ALA A 290 14.39 19.21 4.38
CA ALA A 290 14.58 20.63 4.06
C ALA A 290 14.35 21.55 5.28
N HIS A 291 13.69 21.04 6.31
CA HIS A 291 13.42 21.69 7.58
C HIS A 291 14.24 21.06 8.71
N GLY A 292 14.40 21.80 9.80
CA GLY A 292 14.89 21.32 11.09
C GLY A 292 13.77 21.26 12.12
N ILE A 293 14.15 21.19 13.39
CA ILE A 293 13.21 21.06 14.50
C ILE A 293 12.42 22.34 14.80
N GLU A 294 12.98 23.51 14.52
CA GLU A 294 12.28 24.78 14.73
C GLU A 294 11.01 24.87 13.87
N GLU A 295 11.12 24.55 12.57
CA GLU A 295 9.96 24.56 11.69
C GLU A 295 8.94 23.45 12.02
N VAL A 296 9.37 22.34 12.63
CA VAL A 296 8.45 21.30 13.13
C VAL A 296 7.55 21.87 14.22
N TYR A 297 8.12 22.58 15.19
CA TYR A 297 7.33 23.19 16.26
C TYR A 297 6.44 24.32 15.74
N GLU A 298 6.95 25.15 14.83
CA GLU A 298 6.16 26.19 14.17
C GLU A 298 4.96 25.59 13.41
N ALA A 299 5.17 24.54 12.62
CA ALA A 299 4.11 23.86 11.88
C ALA A 299 3.03 23.28 12.79
N ILE A 300 3.41 22.68 13.92
CA ILE A 300 2.47 22.18 14.93
C ILE A 300 1.65 23.34 15.51
N GLU A 301 2.28 24.47 15.82
CA GLU A 301 1.57 25.63 16.37
C GLU A 301 0.59 26.24 15.36
N ILE A 302 0.98 26.34 14.08
CA ILE A 302 0.08 26.80 13.01
C ILE A 302 -1.15 25.89 12.91
N ILE A 303 -0.96 24.56 12.91
CA ILE A 303 -2.06 23.58 12.84
C ILE A 303 -2.99 23.72 14.06
N ARG A 304 -2.44 23.88 15.26
CA ARG A 304 -3.24 24.06 16.48
C ARG A 304 -4.03 25.38 16.45
N SER A 305 -3.39 26.45 16.00
CA SER A 305 -3.99 27.78 15.93
C SER A 305 -5.04 27.90 14.81
N SER A 306 -4.97 27.08 13.75
CA SER A 306 -5.97 27.09 12.66
C SER A 306 -7.25 26.34 13.01
N GLY A 307 -7.26 25.54 14.08
CA GLY A 307 -8.43 24.80 14.53
C GLY A 307 -8.77 23.56 13.71
N VAL A 308 -7.85 23.06 12.86
CA VAL A 308 -8.08 21.81 12.14
C VAL A 308 -8.03 20.62 13.12
N GLU A 309 -9.16 19.95 13.33
CA GLU A 309 -9.23 18.83 14.28
C GLU A 309 -8.60 17.56 13.72
N ASN A 310 -8.89 17.26 12.44
CA ASN A 310 -8.44 16.04 11.78
C ASN A 310 -7.03 16.20 11.20
N TRP A 311 -6.01 16.10 12.03
CA TRP A 311 -4.63 16.10 11.57
C TRP A 311 -3.84 14.87 12.01
N SER A 312 -2.91 14.47 11.14
CA SER A 312 -1.97 13.38 11.30
C SER A 312 -0.56 13.90 11.53
N MET A 313 0.20 13.18 12.34
CA MET A 313 1.65 13.31 12.40
C MET A 313 2.30 12.05 11.83
N ASP A 314 3.18 12.22 10.85
CA ASP A 314 3.87 11.13 10.19
C ASP A 314 5.31 11.02 10.71
N LEU A 315 5.68 9.84 11.18
CA LEU A 315 6.96 9.50 11.78
C LEU A 315 7.63 8.35 11.01
N ILE A 316 8.96 8.30 11.05
CA ILE A 316 9.74 7.19 10.48
C ILE A 316 10.55 6.52 11.60
N SER A 317 10.31 5.23 11.79
CA SER A 317 11.16 4.37 12.60
C SER A 317 12.26 3.74 11.76
N SER A 318 13.27 3.22 12.44
CA SER A 318 14.43 2.55 11.86
C SER A 318 15.31 3.43 10.98
N LEU A 319 15.40 4.73 11.29
CA LEU A 319 16.29 5.65 10.59
C LEU A 319 17.78 5.34 10.89
N PRO A 320 18.72 5.69 9.98
CA PRO A 320 20.16 5.54 10.24
C PRO A 320 20.56 6.27 11.53
N HIS A 321 21.31 5.58 12.40
CA HIS A 321 21.74 6.05 13.73
C HIS A 321 20.62 6.29 14.76
N GLN A 322 19.35 5.95 14.46
CA GLN A 322 18.26 6.13 15.41
C GLN A 322 18.37 5.15 16.57
N THR A 323 18.42 5.69 17.80
CA THR A 323 18.49 4.90 19.03
C THR A 323 17.09 4.69 19.66
N PRO A 324 16.93 3.71 20.57
CA PRO A 324 15.78 3.61 21.47
C PRO A 324 15.29 4.95 22.03
N GLU A 325 16.21 5.73 22.58
CA GLU A 325 15.91 6.95 23.34
C GLU A 325 15.38 8.04 22.39
N MET A 326 15.97 8.15 21.20
CA MET A 326 15.48 9.05 20.15
C MET A 326 14.06 8.67 19.67
N TRP A 327 13.80 7.35 19.56
CA TRP A 327 12.49 6.87 19.15
C TRP A 327 11.43 7.07 20.25
N GLU A 328 11.76 6.77 21.50
CA GLU A 328 10.90 7.04 22.66
C GLU A 328 10.59 8.54 22.79
N GLU A 329 11.58 9.41 22.62
CA GLU A 329 11.39 10.85 22.60
C GLU A 329 10.41 11.28 21.50
N SER A 330 10.58 10.75 20.28
CA SER A 330 9.71 11.09 19.15
C SER A 330 8.25 10.69 19.42
N LEU A 331 8.02 9.48 19.95
CA LEU A 331 6.68 9.02 20.34
C LEU A 331 6.08 9.88 21.46
N ARG A 332 6.87 10.22 22.48
CA ARG A 332 6.43 11.08 23.59
C ARG A 332 6.04 12.47 23.09
N LEU A 333 6.82 13.06 22.18
CA LEU A 333 6.55 14.38 21.61
C LEU A 333 5.35 14.37 20.67
N ALA A 334 5.18 13.31 19.88
CA ALA A 334 3.99 13.11 19.05
C ALA A 334 2.72 13.05 19.91
N VAL A 335 2.72 12.25 20.98
CA VAL A 335 1.59 12.17 21.94
C VAL A 335 1.33 13.53 22.60
N LYS A 336 2.39 14.26 22.99
CA LYS A 336 2.27 15.61 23.58
C LYS A 336 1.66 16.62 22.61
N ALA A 337 1.93 16.48 21.31
CA ALA A 337 1.36 17.34 20.28
C ALA A 337 -0.15 17.08 20.07
N GLN A 338 -0.65 15.91 20.48
CA GLN A 338 -2.06 15.51 20.43
C GLN A 338 -2.70 15.51 19.03
N PRO A 339 -2.07 14.97 17.97
CA PRO A 339 -2.79 14.71 16.73
C PRO A 339 -3.90 13.69 16.96
N VAL A 340 -4.96 13.72 16.17
CA VAL A 340 -5.99 12.68 16.21
C VAL A 340 -5.57 11.43 15.43
N HIS A 341 -4.51 11.53 14.62
CA HIS A 341 -3.95 10.45 13.82
C HIS A 341 -2.41 10.45 13.89
N VAL A 342 -1.78 9.28 13.91
CA VAL A 342 -0.33 9.14 13.86
C VAL A 342 0.02 8.03 12.87
N SER A 343 0.82 8.34 11.87
CA SER A 343 1.38 7.35 10.96
C SER A 343 2.82 7.05 11.38
N VAL A 344 3.17 5.78 11.56
CA VAL A 344 4.50 5.30 11.89
C VAL A 344 4.95 4.38 10.76
N TYR A 345 5.85 4.88 9.92
CA TYR A 345 6.44 4.13 8.82
C TYR A 345 7.75 3.51 9.26
N ASP A 346 7.95 2.23 8.97
CA ASP A 346 9.27 1.61 9.07
C ASP A 346 10.09 1.95 7.82
N LEU A 347 11.32 2.44 7.99
CA LEU A 347 12.17 2.82 6.87
C LEU A 347 12.42 1.64 5.95
N GLN A 348 11.90 1.72 4.72
CA GLN A 348 12.26 0.80 3.64
C GLN A 348 13.41 1.38 2.82
N VAL A 349 14.47 0.60 2.66
CA VAL A 349 15.66 1.02 1.90
C VAL A 349 15.48 0.66 0.43
N GLU A 350 15.03 1.63 -0.35
CA GLU A 350 14.68 1.39 -1.75
C GLU A 350 15.87 1.54 -2.71
N GLN A 351 15.97 0.58 -3.62
CA GLN A 351 16.97 0.58 -4.68
C GLN A 351 16.75 1.75 -5.65
N GLY A 352 17.78 2.55 -5.86
CA GLY A 352 17.73 3.78 -6.64
C GLY A 352 17.43 5.05 -5.84
N THR A 353 17.36 4.95 -4.51
CA THR A 353 17.41 6.11 -3.61
C THR A 353 18.84 6.37 -3.12
N LYS A 354 19.08 7.52 -2.49
CA LYS A 354 20.39 7.79 -1.88
C LYS A 354 20.66 6.81 -0.74
N PHE A 355 19.65 6.52 0.09
CA PHE A 355 19.77 5.50 1.15
C PHE A 355 20.03 4.11 0.59
N GLY A 356 19.40 3.71 -0.52
CA GLY A 356 19.70 2.43 -1.18
C GLY A 356 21.14 2.32 -1.72
N THR A 357 21.85 3.45 -1.86
CA THR A 357 23.28 3.46 -2.21
C THR A 357 24.17 3.43 -0.96
N LEU A 358 23.72 4.04 0.13
CA LEU A 358 24.53 4.24 1.34
C LEU A 358 24.42 3.10 2.35
N TYR A 359 23.27 2.44 2.40
CA TYR A 359 22.93 1.51 3.48
C TYR A 359 22.43 0.18 2.96
N LYS A 360 22.70 -0.86 3.76
CA LYS A 360 22.16 -2.21 3.57
C LYS A 360 21.26 -2.54 4.76
N PRO A 361 20.03 -3.04 4.54
CA PRO A 361 19.12 -3.41 5.64
C PRO A 361 19.78 -4.35 6.65
N GLY A 362 19.51 -4.12 7.93
CA GLY A 362 20.05 -4.92 9.03
C GLY A 362 21.52 -4.64 9.39
N GLU A 363 22.21 -3.78 8.64
CA GLU A 363 23.60 -3.41 8.89
C GLU A 363 23.72 -1.99 9.45
N PHE A 364 24.55 -1.82 10.48
CA PHE A 364 24.86 -0.50 11.04
C PHE A 364 25.32 0.45 9.92
N PRO A 365 24.81 1.69 9.84
CA PRO A 365 24.07 2.41 10.89
C PRO A 365 22.56 2.22 10.92
N LEU A 366 21.98 1.35 10.09
CA LEU A 366 20.58 0.97 10.25
C LEU A 366 20.43 0.01 11.44
N PRO A 367 19.27 0.03 12.12
CA PRO A 367 18.97 -0.97 13.13
C PRO A 367 18.96 -2.40 12.58
N SER A 368 19.25 -3.37 13.44
CA SER A 368 19.00 -4.79 13.13
C SER A 368 17.51 -5.08 13.07
N GLU A 369 17.09 -6.18 12.45
CA GLU A 369 15.68 -6.59 12.39
C GLU A 369 15.04 -6.70 13.77
N THR A 370 15.75 -7.27 14.75
CA THR A 370 15.29 -7.33 16.15
C THR A 370 15.06 -5.93 16.73
N ARG A 371 15.92 -4.98 16.40
CA ARG A 371 15.82 -3.60 16.87
C ARG A 371 14.65 -2.86 16.21
N SER A 372 14.44 -3.05 14.91
CA SER A 372 13.27 -2.53 14.19
C SER A 372 11.96 -3.09 14.74
N ALA A 373 11.91 -4.40 15.04
CA ALA A 373 10.75 -5.02 15.68
C ALA A 373 10.46 -4.40 17.07
N GLU A 374 11.49 -4.12 17.87
CA GLU A 374 11.32 -3.43 19.16
C GLU A 374 10.82 -1.98 18.98
N PHE A 375 11.24 -1.26 17.93
CA PHE A 375 10.71 0.06 17.62
C PHE A 375 9.23 0.02 17.28
N TYR A 376 8.79 -0.96 16.49
CA TYR A 376 7.37 -1.18 16.19
C TYR A 376 6.56 -1.49 17.46
N LYS A 377 7.03 -2.42 18.31
CA LYS A 377 6.39 -2.76 19.60
C LYS A 377 6.33 -1.56 20.54
N MET A 378 7.37 -0.71 20.55
CA MET A 378 7.39 0.51 21.35
C MET A 378 6.36 1.53 20.86
N ALA A 379 6.22 1.72 19.54
CA ALA A 379 5.20 2.57 18.96
C ALA A 379 3.78 2.09 19.30
N SER A 380 3.50 0.80 19.03
CA SER A 380 2.21 0.17 19.33
C SER A 380 1.82 0.35 20.80
N ARG A 381 2.72 0.01 21.75
CA ARG A 381 2.47 0.18 23.19
C ARG A 381 2.27 1.64 23.60
N SER A 382 3.08 2.57 23.09
CA SER A 382 3.05 3.97 23.50
C SER A 382 1.79 4.67 23.00
N LEU A 383 1.44 4.46 21.73
CA LEU A 383 0.25 5.04 21.10
C LEU A 383 -1.03 4.40 21.66
N PHE A 384 -1.04 3.08 21.91
CA PHE A 384 -2.17 2.44 22.59
C PHE A 384 -2.42 3.01 23.98
N LYS A 385 -1.38 3.17 24.81
CA LYS A 385 -1.50 3.79 26.14
C LYS A 385 -1.98 5.24 26.08
N ALA A 386 -1.64 5.96 25.02
CA ALA A 386 -2.13 7.30 24.76
C ALA A 386 -3.57 7.33 24.19
N GLY A 387 -4.20 6.18 23.98
CA GLY A 387 -5.58 6.04 23.51
C GLY A 387 -5.76 6.13 22.00
N TYR A 388 -4.75 5.74 21.23
CA TYR A 388 -4.88 5.56 19.78
C TYR A 388 -5.14 4.09 19.45
N GLU A 389 -6.01 3.85 18.47
CA GLU A 389 -6.33 2.53 17.93
C GLU A 389 -5.47 2.27 16.69
N HIS A 390 -4.69 1.18 16.69
CA HIS A 390 -3.99 0.70 15.51
C HIS A 390 -5.00 0.06 14.56
N TYR A 391 -5.16 0.64 13.36
CA TYR A 391 -6.21 0.20 12.44
C TYR A 391 -5.69 -0.41 11.14
N GLU A 392 -4.49 -0.05 10.72
CA GLU A 392 -3.73 -0.59 9.59
C GLU A 392 -2.23 -0.53 9.88
N ILE A 393 -1.44 -1.33 9.15
CA ILE A 393 -0.01 -1.65 9.35
C ILE A 393 0.86 -0.49 9.85
N SER A 394 0.62 0.73 9.41
CA SER A 394 1.41 1.91 9.72
C SER A 394 0.64 3.01 10.43
N SER A 395 -0.66 2.87 10.72
CA SER A 395 -1.44 4.00 11.25
C SER A 395 -2.28 3.71 12.49
N TYR A 396 -2.31 4.73 13.34
CA TYR A 396 -2.97 4.77 14.62
C TYR A 396 -3.88 6.01 14.66
N CYS A 397 -5.09 5.89 15.20
CA CYS A 397 -6.00 7.04 15.26
C CYS A 397 -6.85 7.04 16.52
N LYS A 398 -7.36 8.22 16.90
CA LYS A 398 -8.51 8.33 17.79
C LYS A 398 -9.74 7.76 17.09
N LYS A 399 -10.70 7.28 17.89
CA LYS A 399 -11.96 6.74 17.38
C LYS A 399 -12.65 7.75 16.46
N GLY A 400 -13.00 7.32 15.25
CA GLY A 400 -13.66 8.16 14.24
C GLY A 400 -12.70 8.88 13.27
N TYR A 401 -11.39 8.81 13.48
CA TYR A 401 -10.38 9.53 12.68
C TYR A 401 -9.51 8.62 11.81
N LYS A 402 -9.99 7.43 11.44
CA LYS A 402 -9.33 6.61 10.41
C LYS A 402 -9.33 7.39 9.09
N CYS A 403 -8.20 7.43 8.38
CA CYS A 403 -8.12 8.07 7.07
C CYS A 403 -9.01 7.33 6.08
N LYS A 404 -10.11 7.95 5.64
CA LYS A 404 -11.08 7.31 4.73
C LYS A 404 -10.44 7.01 3.39
N HIS A 405 -9.60 7.91 2.89
CA HIS A 405 -8.90 7.71 1.63
C HIS A 405 -7.95 6.50 1.68
N ASN A 406 -7.18 6.32 2.76
CA ASN A 406 -6.29 5.17 2.90
C ASN A 406 -7.09 3.87 2.98
N LEU A 407 -8.24 3.87 3.67
CA LEU A 407 -9.11 2.69 3.74
C LEU A 407 -9.66 2.28 2.36
N THR A 408 -9.82 3.21 1.41
CA THR A 408 -10.15 2.84 0.02
C THR A 408 -9.12 1.89 -0.57
N TYR A 409 -7.82 2.12 -0.31
CA TYR A 409 -6.75 1.21 -0.74
C TYR A 409 -6.81 -0.12 -0.01
N TRP A 410 -6.94 -0.08 1.32
CA TRP A 410 -6.92 -1.29 2.15
C TRP A 410 -8.15 -2.18 1.95
N ASP A 411 -9.29 -1.60 1.59
CA ASP A 411 -10.52 -2.33 1.22
C ASP A 411 -10.52 -2.81 -0.24
N ASN A 412 -9.40 -2.63 -0.96
CA ASN A 412 -9.24 -2.94 -2.39
C ASN A 412 -10.35 -2.34 -3.27
N LYS A 413 -10.77 -1.10 -2.98
CA LYS A 413 -11.82 -0.39 -3.74
C LYS A 413 -11.20 0.38 -4.91
N SER A 414 -11.95 0.53 -5.99
CA SER A 414 -11.53 1.37 -7.11
C SER A 414 -11.37 2.84 -6.70
N TYR A 415 -10.35 3.49 -7.25
CA TYR A 415 -10.02 4.89 -7.02
C TYR A 415 -9.39 5.51 -8.27
N TYR A 416 -9.70 6.78 -8.50
CA TYR A 416 -8.96 7.59 -9.44
C TYR A 416 -7.65 8.04 -8.78
N ALA A 417 -6.59 8.08 -9.56
CA ALA A 417 -5.43 8.89 -9.25
C ALA A 417 -5.20 9.87 -10.39
N PHE A 418 -4.44 10.95 -10.20
CA PHE A 418 -4.03 11.88 -11.26
C PHE A 418 -2.62 12.39 -10.98
N GLY A 419 -1.91 12.79 -12.03
CA GLY A 419 -0.56 13.35 -11.91
C GLY A 419 0.58 12.37 -12.21
N LEU A 420 1.75 12.95 -12.44
CA LEU A 420 3.04 12.30 -12.68
C LEU A 420 3.27 11.07 -11.78
N GLY A 421 3.44 9.90 -12.38
CA GLY A 421 3.76 8.66 -11.67
C GLY A 421 2.72 8.15 -10.67
N SER A 422 1.52 8.74 -10.67
CA SER A 422 0.38 8.22 -9.90
C SER A 422 -0.16 6.93 -10.52
N ALA A 423 -0.85 6.11 -9.74
CA ALA A 423 -1.47 4.87 -10.22
C ALA A 423 -2.94 4.82 -9.84
N SER A 424 -3.82 4.64 -10.82
CA SER A 424 -5.26 4.43 -10.59
C SER A 424 -5.55 2.93 -10.48
N TYR A 425 -6.64 2.60 -9.81
CA TYR A 425 -7.21 1.24 -9.80
C TYR A 425 -8.68 1.33 -10.17
N LEU A 426 -9.04 0.93 -11.38
CA LEU A 426 -10.39 1.05 -11.94
C LEU A 426 -10.82 -0.31 -12.47
N ASP A 427 -12.01 -0.78 -12.09
CA ASP A 427 -12.59 -2.03 -12.60
C ASP A 427 -11.63 -3.24 -12.50
N GLY A 428 -10.87 -3.34 -11.41
CA GLY A 428 -9.88 -4.41 -11.21
C GLY A 428 -8.56 -4.24 -11.98
N VAL A 429 -8.42 -3.18 -12.79
CA VAL A 429 -7.22 -2.86 -13.56
C VAL A 429 -6.43 -1.74 -12.90
N ARG A 430 -5.16 -2.01 -12.61
CA ARG A 430 -4.21 -1.01 -12.13
C ARG A 430 -3.37 -0.47 -13.29
N PHE A 431 -3.27 0.85 -13.39
CA PHE A 431 -2.41 1.48 -14.40
C PHE A 431 -1.72 2.72 -13.82
N SER A 432 -0.48 2.94 -14.25
CA SER A 432 0.37 4.03 -13.75
C SER A 432 0.66 5.06 -14.83
N ARG A 433 0.82 6.31 -14.40
CA ARG A 433 1.29 7.41 -15.24
C ARG A 433 2.80 7.30 -15.44
N PRO A 434 3.35 7.82 -16.54
CA PRO A 434 4.79 7.96 -16.68
C PRO A 434 5.37 8.78 -15.53
N ARG A 435 6.59 8.42 -15.10
CA ARG A 435 7.29 9.06 -13.97
C ARG A 435 8.17 10.24 -14.39
N LYS A 436 8.34 10.48 -15.69
CA LYS A 436 9.09 11.62 -16.24
C LYS A 436 8.14 12.63 -16.86
N MET A 437 8.41 13.92 -16.62
CA MET A 437 7.51 15.01 -17.01
C MET A 437 7.17 15.02 -18.51
N LYS A 438 8.16 14.85 -19.38
CA LYS A 438 7.94 14.80 -20.83
C LYS A 438 7.06 13.62 -21.26
N GLU A 439 7.29 12.46 -20.68
CA GLU A 439 6.52 11.25 -20.99
C GLU A 439 5.08 11.40 -20.45
N TYR A 440 4.90 12.03 -19.29
CA TYR A 440 3.59 12.33 -18.71
C TYR A 440 2.81 13.35 -19.54
N ALA A 441 3.45 14.42 -20.02
CA ALA A 441 2.82 15.38 -20.93
C ALA A 441 2.33 14.72 -22.23
N ASN A 442 3.13 13.84 -22.82
CA ASN A 442 2.72 13.05 -23.99
C ASN A 442 1.55 12.11 -23.66
N TYR A 443 1.53 11.51 -22.47
CA TYR A 443 0.43 10.67 -22.01
C TYR A 443 -0.89 11.46 -21.91
N VAL A 444 -0.88 12.65 -21.32
CA VAL A 444 -2.07 13.51 -21.24
C VAL A 444 -2.55 13.92 -22.64
N GLN A 445 -1.64 14.29 -23.53
CA GLN A 445 -2.01 14.57 -24.93
C GLN A 445 -2.61 13.34 -25.63
N GLY A 446 -2.10 12.15 -25.34
CA GLY A 446 -2.66 10.89 -25.83
C GLY A 446 -4.07 10.62 -25.31
N LEU A 447 -4.34 10.93 -24.04
CA LEU A 447 -5.67 10.83 -23.45
C LEU A 447 -6.67 11.76 -24.14
N GLU A 448 -6.33 13.03 -24.33
CA GLU A 448 -7.17 14.01 -25.03
C GLU A 448 -7.51 13.59 -26.46
N ASN A 449 -6.55 12.97 -27.15
CA ASN A 449 -6.74 12.46 -28.50
C ASN A 449 -7.46 11.10 -28.56
N GLY A 450 -7.84 10.52 -27.42
CA GLY A 450 -8.48 9.20 -27.36
C GLY A 450 -7.56 8.02 -27.73
N LEU A 451 -6.24 8.23 -27.75
CA LEU A 451 -5.22 7.24 -28.13
C LEU A 451 -4.80 6.33 -26.97
N VAL A 452 -5.23 6.66 -25.76
CA VAL A 452 -4.98 5.88 -24.56
C VAL A 452 -6.27 5.17 -24.17
N ASP A 453 -6.26 3.85 -24.24
CA ASP A 453 -7.33 3.00 -23.72
C ASP A 453 -6.82 2.21 -22.50
N HIS A 454 -7.48 2.40 -21.37
CA HIS A 454 -7.17 1.72 -20.11
C HIS A 454 -7.94 0.40 -19.95
N HIS A 455 -8.92 0.14 -20.83
CA HIS A 455 -9.74 -1.07 -20.81
C HIS A 455 -9.27 -2.15 -21.80
N SER A 456 -8.03 -2.10 -22.28
CA SER A 456 -7.53 -3.12 -23.21
C SER A 456 -7.58 -4.51 -22.57
N ASN A 457 -8.50 -5.39 -23.02
CA ASN A 457 -8.70 -6.81 -22.71
C ASN A 457 -7.60 -7.49 -21.85
N SER A 458 -7.45 -7.08 -20.60
CA SER A 458 -6.68 -7.82 -19.61
C SER A 458 -7.71 -8.62 -18.85
N ASP A 459 -7.83 -9.90 -19.18
CA ASP A 459 -8.55 -10.83 -18.32
C ASP A 459 -7.97 -10.67 -16.91
N ILE A 460 -8.79 -10.19 -15.98
CA ILE A 460 -8.38 -10.03 -14.58
C ILE A 460 -8.16 -11.44 -14.05
N ASP A 461 -6.91 -11.81 -13.77
CA ASP A 461 -6.65 -13.11 -13.16
C ASP A 461 -7.30 -13.13 -11.77
N SER A 462 -8.26 -14.02 -11.60
CA SER A 462 -8.90 -14.30 -10.32
C SER A 462 -7.89 -14.54 -9.19
N LYS A 463 -6.72 -15.10 -9.51
CA LYS A 463 -5.63 -15.31 -8.54
C LYS A 463 -5.00 -13.99 -8.10
N ASP A 464 -4.67 -13.10 -9.04
CA ASP A 464 -4.11 -11.78 -8.72
C ASP A 464 -5.05 -10.98 -7.83
N LEU A 465 -6.35 -11.01 -8.12
CA LEU A 465 -7.35 -10.36 -7.27
C LEU A 465 -7.40 -10.97 -5.86
N ALA A 466 -7.31 -12.29 -5.74
CA ALA A 466 -7.26 -12.97 -4.44
C ALA A 466 -6.00 -12.58 -3.64
N LEU A 467 -4.84 -12.50 -4.32
CA LEU A 467 -3.58 -12.06 -3.72
C LEU A 467 -3.67 -10.62 -3.20
N ASP A 468 -4.24 -9.71 -4.00
CA ASP A 468 -4.44 -8.30 -3.63
C ASP A 468 -5.34 -8.19 -2.39
N ILE A 469 -6.52 -8.82 -2.40
CA ILE A 469 -7.48 -8.76 -1.29
C ILE A 469 -6.84 -9.29 -0.01
N LEU A 470 -6.13 -10.42 -0.08
CA LEU A 470 -5.51 -11.02 1.09
C LEU A 470 -4.38 -10.15 1.65
N MET A 471 -3.49 -9.68 0.77
CA MET A 471 -2.35 -8.83 1.12
C MET A 471 -2.79 -7.52 1.78
N LEU A 472 -3.84 -6.89 1.24
CA LEU A 472 -4.40 -5.65 1.78
C LEU A 472 -5.14 -5.90 3.09
N SER A 473 -6.02 -6.91 3.13
CA SER A 473 -6.85 -7.20 4.30
C SER A 473 -6.02 -7.59 5.53
N LEU A 474 -4.98 -8.43 5.37
CA LEU A 474 -4.14 -8.87 6.49
C LEU A 474 -3.29 -7.74 7.10
N ARG A 475 -3.11 -6.62 6.38
CA ARG A 475 -2.47 -5.40 6.88
C ARG A 475 -3.44 -4.46 7.58
N THR A 476 -4.67 -4.90 7.86
CA THR A 476 -5.66 -4.15 8.63
C THR A 476 -6.00 -4.86 9.93
N SER A 477 -6.38 -4.09 10.94
CA SER A 477 -6.94 -4.61 12.21
C SER A 477 -8.24 -5.40 12.02
N THR A 478 -8.96 -5.14 10.91
CA THR A 478 -10.19 -5.84 10.54
C THR A 478 -9.91 -7.21 9.93
N GLY A 479 -8.76 -7.41 9.28
CA GLY A 479 -8.41 -8.67 8.64
C GLY A 479 -9.28 -9.00 7.42
N LEU A 480 -9.12 -10.22 6.92
CA LEU A 480 -9.86 -10.81 5.83
C LEU A 480 -11.28 -11.20 6.28
N ASP A 481 -12.30 -10.69 5.60
CA ASP A 481 -13.67 -11.21 5.63
C ASP A 481 -13.73 -12.52 4.84
N VAL A 482 -13.84 -13.62 5.58
CA VAL A 482 -13.83 -14.97 5.02
C VAL A 482 -15.08 -15.22 4.19
N LYS A 483 -16.23 -14.66 4.58
CA LYS A 483 -17.49 -14.87 3.85
C LYS A 483 -17.41 -14.24 2.46
N SER A 484 -17.05 -12.96 2.38
CA SER A 484 -16.89 -12.25 1.10
C SER A 484 -15.82 -12.91 0.22
N PHE A 485 -14.71 -13.36 0.82
CA PHE A 485 -13.62 -14.03 0.10
C PHE A 485 -14.06 -15.42 -0.42
N LYS A 486 -14.78 -16.19 0.39
CA LYS A 486 -15.35 -17.49 0.01
C LYS A 486 -16.33 -17.37 -1.15
N GLU A 487 -17.21 -16.37 -1.12
CA GLU A 487 -18.16 -16.09 -2.21
C GLU A 487 -17.43 -15.78 -3.53
N SER A 488 -16.25 -15.16 -3.47
CA SER A 488 -15.48 -14.73 -4.65
C SER A 488 -14.56 -15.82 -5.21
N PHE A 489 -13.90 -16.60 -4.35
CA PHE A 489 -12.82 -17.53 -4.75
C PHE A 489 -13.06 -18.99 -4.37
N GLY A 490 -14.16 -19.27 -3.67
CA GLY A 490 -14.59 -20.62 -3.33
C GLY A 490 -14.04 -21.15 -2.00
N THR A 491 -14.84 -22.03 -1.41
CA THR A 491 -14.57 -22.83 -0.22
C THR A 491 -13.18 -23.49 -0.18
N PRO A 492 -12.73 -24.22 -1.23
CA PRO A 492 -11.48 -24.98 -1.14
C PRO A 492 -10.24 -24.10 -0.87
N LEU A 493 -10.23 -22.87 -1.38
CA LEU A 493 -9.14 -21.93 -1.15
C LEU A 493 -9.10 -21.44 0.30
N VAL A 494 -10.27 -21.12 0.88
CA VAL A 494 -10.38 -20.71 2.30
C VAL A 494 -9.88 -21.81 3.23
N VAL A 495 -10.29 -23.06 2.99
CA VAL A 495 -9.82 -24.21 3.78
C VAL A 495 -8.31 -24.35 3.68
N SER A 496 -7.74 -24.20 2.48
CA SER A 496 -6.30 -24.30 2.26
C SER A 496 -5.53 -23.20 2.99
N LEU A 497 -6.03 -21.96 2.97
CA LEU A 497 -5.46 -20.84 3.73
C LEU A 497 -5.48 -21.10 5.24
N CYS A 498 -6.60 -21.59 5.77
CA CYS A 498 -6.72 -21.89 7.19
C CYS A 498 -5.82 -23.04 7.62
N LYS A 499 -5.70 -24.09 6.80
CA LYS A 499 -4.73 -25.18 7.02
C LYS A 499 -3.30 -24.64 7.05
N ALA A 500 -2.94 -23.74 6.13
CA ALA A 500 -1.61 -23.12 6.07
C ALA A 500 -1.32 -22.20 7.28
N PHE A 501 -2.34 -21.51 7.80
CA PHE A 501 -2.20 -20.63 8.96
C PHE A 501 -2.28 -21.33 10.31
N ARG A 502 -2.66 -22.61 10.38
CA ARG A 502 -2.79 -23.37 11.64
C ARG A 502 -1.60 -23.18 12.61
N PRO A 503 -0.32 -23.34 12.21
CA PRO A 503 0.80 -23.16 13.13
C PRO A 503 0.91 -21.73 13.70
N TYR A 504 0.42 -20.75 12.96
CA TYR A 504 0.43 -19.33 13.34
C TYR A 504 -0.76 -18.96 14.19
N VAL A 505 -1.85 -19.71 14.11
CA VAL A 505 -2.95 -19.61 15.08
C VAL A 505 -2.56 -20.25 16.40
N GLU A 506 -1.92 -21.42 16.37
CA GLU A 506 -1.40 -22.11 17.56
C GLU A 506 -0.36 -21.27 18.32
N SER A 507 0.45 -20.49 17.60
CA SER A 507 1.42 -19.56 18.19
C SER A 507 0.87 -18.16 18.49
N GLY A 508 -0.39 -17.87 18.15
CA GLY A 508 -1.05 -16.59 18.46
C GLY A 508 -0.71 -15.42 17.53
N HIS A 509 -0.05 -15.67 16.39
CA HIS A 509 0.26 -14.64 15.38
C HIS A 509 -0.92 -14.38 14.42
N VAL A 510 -1.74 -15.40 14.16
CA VAL A 510 -2.97 -15.30 13.38
C VAL A 510 -4.16 -15.56 14.30
N MET A 511 -5.22 -14.77 14.15
CA MET A 511 -6.47 -14.93 14.89
C MET A 511 -7.60 -15.25 13.91
N LEU A 512 -8.25 -16.39 14.14
CA LEU A 512 -9.50 -16.77 13.48
C LEU A 512 -10.66 -16.31 14.38
N LEU A 513 -11.61 -15.57 13.81
CA LEU A 513 -12.71 -14.97 14.56
C LEU A 513 -14.08 -15.40 14.05
N ASP A 514 -15.06 -15.48 14.96
CA ASP A 514 -16.48 -15.64 14.62
C ASP A 514 -17.14 -14.32 14.17
N GLU A 515 -18.43 -14.36 13.83
CA GLU A 515 -19.21 -13.18 13.41
C GLU A 515 -19.24 -12.06 14.48
N ARG A 516 -19.07 -12.42 15.76
CA ARG A 516 -19.01 -11.47 16.88
C ARG A 516 -17.59 -11.00 17.19
N ARG A 517 -16.63 -11.30 16.31
CA ARG A 517 -15.20 -10.97 16.45
C ARG A 517 -14.53 -11.64 17.65
N ARG A 518 -15.10 -12.73 18.19
CA ARG A 518 -14.45 -13.52 19.25
C ARG A 518 -13.43 -14.45 18.61
N ALA A 519 -12.21 -14.46 19.16
CA ALA A 519 -11.17 -15.37 18.72
C ALA A 519 -11.44 -16.81 19.20
N PHE A 520 -11.25 -17.78 18.31
CA PHE A 520 -11.28 -19.18 18.68
C PHE A 520 -10.03 -19.58 19.46
N CYS A 521 -10.18 -20.45 20.46
CA CYS A 521 -9.04 -21.06 21.13
C CYS A 521 -8.48 -22.25 20.32
N VAL A 522 -7.26 -22.68 20.65
CA VAL A 522 -6.57 -23.78 19.94
C VAL A 522 -7.37 -25.09 20.01
N ASP A 523 -8.06 -25.35 21.12
CA ASP A 523 -8.86 -26.57 21.30
C ASP A 523 -10.11 -26.55 20.41
N GLU A 524 -10.82 -25.41 20.33
CA GLU A 524 -11.94 -25.20 19.41
C GLU A 524 -11.49 -25.43 17.96
N LEU A 525 -10.35 -24.85 17.58
CA LEU A 525 -9.80 -24.97 16.22
C LEU A 525 -9.36 -26.39 15.87
N THR A 526 -8.78 -27.12 16.81
CA THR A 526 -8.34 -28.50 16.59
C THR A 526 -9.52 -29.43 16.37
N SER A 527 -10.61 -29.22 17.11
CA SER A 527 -11.88 -29.91 16.89
C SER A 527 -12.48 -29.56 15.53
N MET A 528 -12.45 -28.28 15.14
CA MET A 528 -13.05 -27.80 13.88
C MET A 528 -12.27 -28.22 12.63
N LEU A 529 -10.93 -28.22 12.68
CA LEU A 529 -10.07 -28.63 11.55
C LEU A 529 -10.08 -30.15 11.30
N SER A 530 -10.60 -30.92 12.25
CA SER A 530 -10.76 -32.38 12.15
C SER A 530 -12.06 -32.78 11.43
N ASP A 531 -13.01 -31.85 11.30
CA ASP A 531 -14.28 -32.05 10.60
C ASP A 531 -14.28 -31.21 9.30
N GLU A 532 -13.96 -31.84 8.17
CA GLU A 532 -13.77 -31.16 6.88
C GLU A 532 -15.03 -30.44 6.37
N HIS A 533 -16.21 -30.64 6.97
CA HIS A 533 -17.49 -30.13 6.46
C HIS A 533 -18.12 -29.01 7.32
N GLY A 534 -17.53 -28.60 8.45
CA GLY A 534 -18.12 -27.58 9.35
C GLY A 534 -17.26 -26.35 9.63
N PHE A 535 -15.99 -26.38 9.28
CA PHE A 535 -15.00 -25.35 9.66
C PHE A 535 -15.30 -23.94 9.07
N GLU A 536 -15.85 -23.89 7.85
CA GLU A 536 -16.01 -22.66 7.07
C GLU A 536 -17.30 -21.88 7.35
N GLU A 537 -18.23 -22.48 8.11
CA GLU A 537 -19.47 -21.81 8.51
C GLU A 537 -19.29 -20.97 9.78
N VAL A 538 -18.25 -21.24 10.56
CA VAL A 538 -18.05 -20.60 11.87
C VAL A 538 -16.98 -19.50 11.83
N VAL A 539 -15.96 -19.64 10.98
CA VAL A 539 -14.91 -18.62 10.83
C VAL A 539 -15.40 -17.51 9.91
N ALA A 540 -15.62 -16.32 10.49
CA ALA A 540 -16.03 -15.13 9.75
C ALA A 540 -14.84 -14.24 9.35
N PHE A 541 -13.76 -14.23 10.14
CA PHE A 541 -12.60 -13.38 9.86
C PHE A 541 -11.25 -14.07 10.12
N ILE A 542 -10.24 -13.72 9.31
CA ILE A 542 -8.82 -14.02 9.57
C ILE A 542 -8.09 -12.71 9.74
N ARG A 543 -7.48 -12.45 10.90
CA ARG A 543 -6.64 -11.25 11.11
C ARG A 543 -5.31 -11.59 11.73
N LEU A 544 -4.35 -10.67 11.63
CA LEU A 544 -3.11 -10.75 12.37
C LEU A 544 -3.32 -10.24 13.81
N SER A 545 -2.61 -10.85 14.77
CA SER A 545 -2.55 -10.32 16.13
C SER A 545 -1.68 -9.07 16.17
N ASP A 546 -1.91 -8.23 17.17
CA ASP A 546 -1.26 -6.93 17.31
C ASP A 546 -0.45 -6.88 18.62
N PRO A 547 0.85 -6.55 18.60
CA PRO A 547 1.67 -6.25 17.41
C PRO A 547 2.31 -7.48 16.76
N GLU A 548 2.30 -8.65 17.43
CA GLU A 548 3.16 -9.78 17.06
C GLU A 548 2.84 -10.37 15.68
N GLY A 549 1.56 -10.50 15.31
CA GLY A 549 1.17 -10.94 13.98
C GLY A 549 1.53 -9.94 12.88
N PHE A 550 1.34 -8.64 13.13
CA PHE A 550 1.68 -7.59 12.17
C PHE A 550 3.19 -7.53 11.85
N LEU A 551 4.04 -7.80 12.83
CA LEU A 551 5.49 -7.93 12.63
C LEU A 551 5.86 -9.03 11.63
N LEU A 552 5.04 -10.09 11.56
CA LEU A 552 5.21 -11.21 10.63
C LEU A 552 4.31 -11.09 9.39
N SER A 553 3.73 -9.92 9.14
CA SER A 553 2.72 -9.76 8.08
C SER A 553 3.25 -10.16 6.71
N ASN A 554 4.49 -9.82 6.39
CA ASN A 554 5.11 -10.17 5.11
C ASN A 554 5.29 -11.68 4.94
N GLU A 555 5.76 -12.36 5.98
CA GLU A 555 5.97 -13.81 5.99
C GLU A 555 4.64 -14.56 5.87
N LEU A 556 3.62 -14.11 6.60
CA LEU A 556 2.27 -14.69 6.58
C LEU A 556 1.57 -14.47 5.24
N ILE A 557 1.72 -13.29 4.64
CA ILE A 557 1.21 -13.01 3.29
C ILE A 557 1.94 -13.90 2.26
N ALA A 558 3.26 -14.07 2.37
CA ALA A 558 4.02 -14.96 1.48
C ALA A 558 3.58 -16.43 1.59
N ILE A 559 3.20 -16.89 2.78
CA ILE A 559 2.60 -18.23 2.97
C ILE A 559 1.27 -18.33 2.23
N ALA A 560 0.39 -17.35 2.39
CA ALA A 560 -0.90 -17.34 1.69
C ALA A 560 -0.75 -17.26 0.17
N PHE A 561 0.25 -16.54 -0.33
CA PHE A 561 0.52 -16.46 -1.77
C PHE A 561 0.86 -17.82 -2.36
N ARG A 562 1.66 -18.64 -1.66
CA ARG A 562 1.95 -20.04 -2.06
C ARG A 562 0.73 -20.95 -2.02
N VAL A 563 -0.33 -20.59 -1.29
CA VAL A 563 -1.59 -21.35 -1.31
C VAL A 563 -2.43 -20.99 -2.55
N ILE A 564 -2.47 -19.71 -2.92
CA ILE A 564 -3.27 -19.22 -4.06
C ILE A 564 -2.59 -19.57 -5.39
N SER A 565 -1.26 -19.50 -5.44
CA SER A 565 -0.43 -19.82 -6.60
C SER A 565 0.68 -20.80 -6.20
N PRO A 566 0.35 -22.10 -6.05
CA PRO A 566 1.25 -23.14 -5.56
C PRO A 566 2.35 -23.57 -6.53
#